data_AF-A0A6I3DHY3-F1
#
_entry.id   AF-A0A6I3DHY3-F1
#
_cell.length_a   1.000
_cell.length_b   1.000
_cell.length_c   1.000
_cell.angle_alpha   90.00
_cell.angle_beta   90.00
_cell.angle_gamma   90.00
#
_symmetry.space_group_name_H-M   'P 1'
#
loop_
_entity.id
_entity.type
_entity.pdbx_description
1 polymer ?
#
loop_
_entity_poly.entity_id
_entity_poly.type
_entity_poly.pdbx_seq_one_letter_code
_entity_poly.pdbx_strand_id
1 'polypeptide(L)'
;MKNSARLLTIGLLAVSVSSCSTQILTTTTTLPGITTSTTIATPSGTSLELLEQLGTVIQGLGQAIVDKDGATKNRVVAETNAIWKVLEPQLQESGVDLVEDVSKIVNFVNVSVKRTRPADADKAVRYLALIMESAPTLLQ
;
A
#
# COMPACT_ATOMS: atom_id res chain seq x y z
N MET A 1 -2.92 -56.91 -38.64
CA MET A 1 -3.14 -55.70 -37.82
C MET A 1 -1.86 -55.45 -37.05
N LYS A 2 -1.32 -54.23 -37.13
CA LYS A 2 0.08 -53.90 -36.88
C LYS A 2 0.31 -53.55 -35.41
N ASN A 3 1.31 -54.21 -34.82
CA ASN A 3 1.88 -54.06 -33.49
C ASN A 3 2.19 -52.61 -33.13
N SER A 4 2.15 -52.26 -31.83
CA SER A 4 3.26 -51.60 -31.09
C SER A 4 2.82 -51.15 -29.71
N ALA A 5 3.19 -51.92 -28.67
CA ALA A 5 3.22 -51.43 -27.30
C ALA A 5 4.59 -50.76 -27.06
N ARG A 6 4.59 -49.48 -26.67
CA ARG A 6 5.76 -48.80 -26.11
C ARG A 6 5.36 -48.14 -24.80
N LEU A 7 5.78 -48.75 -23.70
CA LEU A 7 5.79 -48.14 -22.37
C LEU A 7 7.00 -47.21 -22.31
N LEU A 8 6.76 -45.90 -22.15
CA LEU A 8 7.80 -44.89 -21.98
C LEU A 8 7.76 -44.38 -20.53
N THR A 9 8.83 -44.69 -19.83
CA THR A 9 9.22 -44.32 -18.48
C THR A 9 9.33 -42.79 -18.32
N ILE A 10 8.65 -42.22 -17.33
CA ILE A 10 8.76 -40.81 -16.93
C ILE A 10 9.94 -40.69 -15.95
N GLY A 11 11.04 -40.13 -16.43
CA GLY A 11 12.18 -39.72 -15.61
C GLY A 11 12.04 -38.26 -15.17
N LEU A 12 11.90 -38.04 -13.86
CA LEU A 12 11.91 -36.75 -13.19
C LEU A 12 13.35 -36.20 -13.17
N LEU A 13 13.63 -35.13 -13.92
CA LEU A 13 14.90 -34.40 -13.86
C LEU A 13 14.72 -33.09 -13.09
N ALA A 14 15.32 -33.02 -11.90
CA ALA A 14 15.49 -31.79 -11.14
C ALA A 14 16.71 -31.03 -11.69
N VAL A 15 16.48 -29.83 -12.24
CA VAL A 15 17.55 -28.87 -12.57
C VAL A 15 17.58 -27.81 -11.48
N SER A 16 18.63 -27.84 -10.67
CA SER A 16 18.95 -26.83 -9.68
C SER A 16 20.22 -26.06 -10.09
N VAL A 17 20.07 -24.73 -10.09
CA VAL A 17 21.03 -23.64 -9.84
C VAL A 17 22.39 -23.59 -10.56
N SER A 18 22.65 -22.44 -11.21
CA SER A 18 23.73 -21.52 -10.84
C SER A 18 23.70 -20.28 -11.74
N SER A 19 23.18 -19.15 -11.24
CA SER A 19 23.37 -17.85 -11.90
C SER A 19 24.56 -17.14 -11.26
N CYS A 20 25.69 -17.11 -11.96
CA CYS A 20 26.76 -16.15 -11.66
C CYS A 20 26.26 -14.74 -11.95
N SER A 21 26.10 -13.93 -10.90
CA SER A 21 25.90 -12.49 -11.03
C SER A 21 27.27 -11.86 -11.33
N THR A 22 27.45 -11.32 -12.54
CA THR A 22 28.63 -10.55 -12.92
C THR A 22 28.61 -9.21 -12.17
N GLN A 23 29.57 -8.98 -11.28
CA GLN A 23 29.78 -7.66 -10.69
C GLN A 23 30.60 -6.80 -11.66
N ILE A 24 30.01 -5.72 -12.16
CA ILE A 24 30.73 -4.67 -12.89
C ILE A 24 31.03 -3.56 -11.90
N LEU A 25 32.30 -3.45 -11.48
CA LEU A 25 32.76 -2.30 -10.69
C LEU A 25 32.98 -1.12 -11.62
N THR A 26 31.96 -0.29 -11.79
CA THR A 26 32.08 1.00 -12.47
C THR A 26 32.51 2.02 -11.44
N THR A 27 33.80 2.38 -11.43
CA THR A 27 34.30 3.52 -10.67
C THR A 27 33.81 4.80 -11.36
N THR A 28 32.60 5.24 -11.01
CA THR A 28 32.10 6.55 -11.42
C THR A 28 32.44 7.56 -10.33
N THR A 29 33.28 8.53 -10.69
CA THR A 29 33.63 9.71 -9.90
C THR A 29 32.38 10.34 -9.29
N THR A 30 32.35 10.38 -7.96
CA THR A 30 31.29 10.94 -7.14
C THR A 30 31.31 12.46 -7.25
N LEU A 31 30.29 13.05 -7.86
CA LEU A 31 29.79 14.34 -7.38
C LEU A 31 28.79 14.01 -6.26
N PRO A 32 28.88 14.60 -5.06
CA PRO A 32 27.89 14.37 -4.00
C PRO A 32 26.56 14.97 -4.46
N GLY A 33 25.77 14.18 -5.19
CA GLY A 33 24.35 14.41 -5.33
C GLY A 33 23.73 14.21 -3.97
N ILE A 34 23.17 15.27 -3.41
CA ILE A 34 22.43 15.23 -2.15
C ILE A 34 21.21 14.33 -2.38
N THR A 35 21.32 13.04 -2.09
CA THR A 35 20.16 12.16 -1.98
C THR A 35 19.49 12.48 -0.66
N THR A 36 18.60 13.46 -0.66
CA THR A 36 17.59 13.61 0.39
C THR A 36 16.68 12.39 0.33
N SER A 37 17.07 11.33 1.04
CA SER A 37 16.18 10.22 1.34
C SER A 37 15.16 10.74 2.35
N THR A 38 13.99 11.15 1.88
CA THR A 38 12.89 11.54 2.75
C THR A 38 12.32 10.26 3.37
N THR A 39 12.85 9.87 4.53
CA THR A 39 12.26 8.81 5.34
C THR A 39 10.89 9.31 5.82
N ILE A 40 9.81 8.63 5.40
CA ILE A 40 8.47 8.90 5.94
C ILE A 40 8.52 8.50 7.42
N ALA A 41 8.24 9.45 8.31
CA ALA A 41 8.16 9.18 9.73
C ALA A 41 7.07 8.13 10.00
N THR A 42 7.37 7.14 10.84
CA THR A 42 6.37 6.16 11.26
C THR A 42 5.23 6.88 11.98
N PRO A 43 3.97 6.75 11.54
CA PRO A 43 2.83 7.32 12.24
C PRO A 43 2.75 6.81 13.69
N SER A 44 2.33 7.67 14.60
CA SER A 44 2.19 7.35 16.02
C SER A 44 0.98 8.07 16.60
N GLY A 45 0.48 7.54 17.72
CA GLY A 45 -0.73 8.02 18.39
C GLY A 45 -1.71 6.89 18.68
N THR A 46 -2.83 7.28 19.28
CA THR A 46 -4.02 6.47 19.53
C THR A 46 -4.78 6.18 18.22
N SER A 47 -5.69 5.21 18.25
CA SER A 47 -6.54 4.88 17.10
C SER A 47 -7.31 6.09 16.55
N LEU A 48 -7.81 6.95 17.44
CA LEU A 48 -8.54 8.15 17.06
C LEU A 48 -7.63 9.17 16.37
N GLU A 49 -6.45 9.46 16.95
CA GLU A 49 -5.47 10.38 16.35
C GLU A 49 -4.98 9.87 14.98
N LEU A 50 -4.83 8.56 14.82
CA LEU A 50 -4.44 7.95 13.54
C LEU A 50 -5.56 8.04 12.49
N LEU A 51 -6.84 7.95 12.87
CA LEU A 51 -7.97 8.19 11.97
C LEU A 51 -8.04 9.66 11.53
N GLU A 52 -7.78 10.60 12.44
CA GLU A 52 -7.70 12.04 12.12
C GLU A 52 -6.53 12.35 11.17
N GLN A 53 -5.36 11.74 11.42
CA GLN A 53 -4.20 11.81 10.53
C GLN A 53 -4.53 11.25 9.15
N LEU A 54 -5.18 10.08 9.08
CA LEU A 54 -5.63 9.49 7.82
C LEU A 54 -6.55 10.46 7.07
N GLY A 55 -7.48 11.10 7.79
CA GLY A 55 -8.36 12.13 7.24
C GLY A 55 -7.59 13.24 6.57
N THR A 56 -6.59 13.79 7.26
CA THR A 56 -5.74 14.86 6.71
C THR A 56 -4.97 14.41 5.47
N VAL A 57 -4.41 13.18 5.50
CA VAL A 57 -3.58 12.64 4.41
C VAL A 57 -4.35 12.48 3.11
N ILE A 58 -5.59 11.98 3.17
CA ILE A 58 -6.36 11.65 1.95
C ILE A 58 -7.06 12.85 1.31
N GLN A 59 -7.06 14.02 1.98
CA GLN A 59 -7.64 15.23 1.44
C GLN A 59 -6.95 15.68 0.15
N GLY A 60 -7.74 16.10 -0.83
CA GLY A 60 -7.24 16.60 -2.10
C GLY A 60 -6.68 15.53 -3.04
N LEU A 61 -6.68 14.24 -2.67
CA LEU A 61 -6.22 13.16 -3.54
C LEU A 61 -6.97 13.11 -4.87
N GLY A 62 -8.30 13.32 -4.85
CA GLY A 62 -9.12 13.36 -6.07
C GLY A 62 -8.61 14.42 -7.05
N GLN A 63 -8.29 15.62 -6.56
CA GLN A 63 -7.74 16.71 -7.37
C GLN A 63 -6.33 16.38 -7.88
N ALA A 64 -5.46 15.80 -7.03
CA ALA A 64 -4.13 15.35 -7.46
C ALA A 64 -4.19 14.29 -8.58
N ILE A 65 -5.23 13.45 -8.60
CA ILE A 65 -5.47 12.51 -9.69
C ILE A 65 -5.85 13.24 -10.98
N VAL A 66 -6.76 14.22 -10.91
CA VAL A 66 -7.16 15.05 -12.06
C VAL A 66 -5.95 15.80 -12.64
N ASP A 67 -5.15 16.43 -11.77
CA ASP A 67 -4.00 17.23 -12.15
C ASP A 67 -2.77 16.41 -12.55
N LYS A 68 -2.88 15.08 -12.46
CA LYS A 68 -1.79 14.12 -12.73
C LYS A 68 -0.54 14.35 -11.85
N ASP A 69 -0.71 14.93 -10.66
CA ASP A 69 0.37 15.14 -9.70
C ASP A 69 0.86 13.79 -9.12
N GLY A 70 1.91 13.24 -9.73
CA GLY A 70 2.52 11.98 -9.34
C GLY A 70 3.13 12.01 -7.93
N ALA A 71 3.70 13.15 -7.53
CA ALA A 71 4.36 13.27 -6.24
C ALA A 71 3.34 13.19 -5.11
N THR A 72 2.26 13.97 -5.21
CA THR A 72 1.17 13.94 -4.21
C THR A 72 0.48 12.58 -4.17
N LYS A 73 0.15 11.98 -5.32
CA LYS A 73 -0.48 10.64 -5.35
C LYS A 73 0.36 9.58 -4.63
N ASN A 74 1.66 9.53 -4.93
CA ASN A 74 2.55 8.53 -4.36
C ASN A 74 2.74 8.76 -2.86
N ARG A 75 2.88 10.02 -2.43
CA ARG A 75 2.97 10.39 -1.02
C ARG A 75 1.72 9.97 -0.24
N VAL A 76 0.53 10.32 -0.72
CA VAL A 76 -0.74 10.01 -0.06
C VAL A 76 -0.95 8.50 0.08
N VAL A 77 -0.64 7.72 -0.97
CA VAL A 77 -0.71 6.25 -0.91
C VAL A 77 0.26 5.69 0.13
N ALA A 78 1.50 6.16 0.14
CA ALA A 78 2.52 5.69 1.07
C ALA A 78 2.14 6.00 2.53
N GLU A 79 1.71 7.23 2.81
CA GLU A 79 1.28 7.67 4.14
C GLU A 79 0.03 6.93 4.60
N THR A 80 -0.98 6.77 3.73
CA THR A 80 -2.20 5.99 4.04
C THR A 80 -1.85 4.56 4.46
N ASN A 81 -0.98 3.89 3.69
CA ASN A 81 -0.57 2.52 4.00
C ASN A 81 0.28 2.44 5.27
N ALA A 82 1.10 3.46 5.55
CA ALA A 82 1.87 3.55 6.79
C ALA A 82 0.97 3.73 8.01
N ILE A 83 -0.07 4.56 7.92
CA ILE A 83 -1.07 4.75 8.99
C ILE A 83 -1.82 3.45 9.21
N TRP A 84 -2.32 2.81 8.15
CA TRP A 84 -3.05 1.55 8.25
C TRP A 84 -2.25 0.47 8.97
N LYS A 85 -0.96 0.35 8.67
CA LYS A 85 -0.06 -0.63 9.29
C LYS A 85 0.02 -0.50 10.82
N VAL A 86 -0.18 0.70 11.37
CA VAL A 86 -0.19 0.96 12.81
C VAL A 86 -1.60 0.90 13.38
N LEU A 87 -2.58 1.43 12.65
CA LEU A 87 -3.97 1.53 13.09
C LEU A 87 -4.68 0.16 13.13
N GLU A 88 -4.44 -0.71 12.14
CA GLU A 88 -5.09 -2.02 12.03
C GLU A 88 -4.96 -2.86 13.31
N PRO A 89 -3.75 -3.11 13.87
CA PRO A 89 -3.64 -3.89 15.11
C PRO A 89 -4.29 -3.19 16.29
N GLN A 90 -4.24 -1.85 16.40
CA GLN A 90 -4.91 -1.14 17.49
C GLN A 90 -6.43 -1.30 17.45
N LEU A 91 -7.04 -1.28 16.25
CA LEU A 91 -8.46 -1.54 16.09
C LEU A 91 -8.82 -2.99 16.42
N GLN A 92 -7.99 -3.96 16.01
CA GLN A 92 -8.18 -5.37 16.35
C GLN A 92 -8.13 -5.60 17.87
N GLU A 93 -7.17 -4.97 18.56
CA GLU A 93 -7.02 -5.06 20.02
C GLU A 93 -8.16 -4.38 20.78
N SER A 94 -8.72 -3.29 20.24
CA SER A 94 -9.86 -2.59 20.85
C SER A 94 -11.16 -3.40 20.86
N GLY A 95 -11.27 -4.43 20.01
CA GLY A 95 -12.49 -5.21 19.82
C GLY A 95 -13.62 -4.47 19.11
N VAL A 96 -13.37 -3.25 18.61
CA VAL A 96 -14.34 -2.46 17.86
C VAL A 96 -14.41 -2.94 16.40
N ASP A 97 -15.63 -3.06 15.88
CA ASP A 97 -15.89 -3.44 14.49
C ASP A 97 -15.66 -2.28 13.51
N LEU A 98 -14.41 -1.82 13.40
CA LEU A 98 -13.99 -0.78 12.46
C LEU A 98 -12.89 -1.22 11.48
N VAL A 99 -12.27 -2.38 11.70
CA VAL A 99 -11.16 -2.87 10.87
C VAL A 99 -11.57 -2.96 9.40
N GLU A 100 -12.72 -3.59 9.12
CA GLU A 100 -13.18 -3.75 7.73
C GLU A 100 -13.47 -2.41 7.07
N ASP A 101 -14.14 -1.50 7.79
CA ASP A 101 -14.56 -0.21 7.23
C ASP A 101 -13.38 0.73 6.97
N VAL A 102 -12.38 0.74 7.86
CA VAL A 102 -11.15 1.51 7.63
C VAL A 102 -10.31 0.87 6.51
N SER A 103 -10.27 -0.47 6.41
CA SER A 103 -9.59 -1.14 5.30
C SER A 103 -10.19 -0.80 3.93
N LYS A 104 -11.53 -0.60 3.86
CA LYS A 104 -12.21 -0.15 2.63
C LYS A 104 -11.75 1.24 2.20
N ILE A 105 -11.53 2.15 3.14
CA ILE A 105 -11.00 3.50 2.86
C ILE A 105 -9.59 3.42 2.28
N VAL A 106 -8.72 2.61 2.90
CA VAL A 106 -7.36 2.34 2.40
C VAL A 106 -7.40 1.76 1.00
N ASN A 107 -8.31 0.82 0.73
CA ASN A 107 -8.49 0.26 -0.60
C ASN A 107 -8.98 1.31 -1.62
N PHE A 108 -9.93 2.18 -1.25
CA PHE A 108 -10.37 3.27 -2.13
C PHE A 108 -9.21 4.20 -2.52
N VAL A 109 -8.36 4.59 -1.56
CA VAL A 109 -7.15 5.38 -1.83
C VAL A 109 -6.24 4.68 -2.84
N ASN A 110 -5.88 3.41 -2.59
CA ASN A 110 -4.99 2.65 -3.47
C ASN A 110 -5.59 2.47 -4.89
N VAL A 111 -6.87 2.12 -4.98
CA VAL A 111 -7.58 1.89 -6.25
C VAL A 111 -7.74 3.19 -7.04
N SER A 112 -8.01 4.31 -6.37
CA SER A 112 -8.16 5.63 -7.02
C SER A 112 -6.91 6.01 -7.80
N VAL A 113 -5.72 5.83 -7.21
CA VAL A 113 -4.44 6.10 -7.87
C VAL A 113 -4.14 5.06 -8.95
N LYS A 114 -4.26 3.77 -8.63
CA LYS A 114 -3.98 2.68 -9.57
C LYS A 114 -4.81 2.75 -10.84
N ARG A 115 -6.07 3.19 -10.74
CA ARG A 115 -7.02 3.26 -11.86
C ARG A 115 -7.23 4.68 -12.39
N THR A 116 -6.57 5.68 -11.81
CA THR A 116 -6.78 7.11 -12.14
C THR A 116 -8.26 7.50 -12.03
N ARG A 117 -8.88 7.20 -10.89
CA ARG A 117 -10.31 7.42 -10.60
C ARG A 117 -10.49 8.39 -9.43
N PRO A 118 -10.64 9.70 -9.68
CA PRO A 118 -10.86 10.71 -8.63
C PRO A 118 -12.05 10.38 -7.71
N ALA A 119 -13.15 9.86 -8.29
CA ALA A 119 -14.35 9.52 -7.54
C ALA A 119 -14.12 8.45 -6.45
N ASP A 120 -13.15 7.55 -6.62
CA ASP A 120 -12.83 6.58 -5.56
C ASP A 120 -12.05 7.26 -4.41
N ALA A 121 -11.23 8.28 -4.69
CA ALA A 121 -10.60 9.09 -3.64
C ALA A 121 -11.65 9.91 -2.85
N ASP A 122 -12.62 10.50 -3.55
CA ASP A 122 -13.70 11.26 -2.89
C ASP A 122 -14.57 10.37 -1.99
N LYS A 123 -14.80 9.11 -2.38
CA LYS A 123 -15.47 8.12 -1.52
C LYS A 123 -14.69 7.87 -0.24
N ALA A 124 -13.36 7.74 -0.32
CA ALA A 124 -12.51 7.53 0.85
C ALA A 124 -12.71 8.64 1.89
N VAL A 125 -12.69 9.91 1.44
CA VAL A 125 -12.94 11.08 2.31
C VAL A 125 -14.31 11.01 2.96
N ARG A 126 -15.36 10.76 2.16
CA ARG A 126 -16.74 10.73 2.66
C ARG A 126 -16.98 9.59 3.64
N TYR A 127 -16.45 8.39 3.37
CA TYR A 127 -16.62 7.23 4.24
C TYR A 127 -15.86 7.41 5.55
N LEU A 128 -14.66 7.99 5.50
CA LEU A 128 -13.92 8.29 6.72
C LEU A 128 -14.66 9.30 7.60
N ALA A 129 -15.28 10.32 7.01
CA ALA A 129 -16.10 11.28 7.76
C ALA A 129 -17.24 10.57 8.52
N LEU A 130 -17.90 9.59 7.91
CA LEU A 130 -18.94 8.78 8.57
C LEU A 130 -18.39 7.94 9.73
N ILE A 131 -17.20 7.36 9.58
CA ILE A 131 -16.53 6.64 10.68
C ILE A 131 -16.20 7.62 11.82
N MET A 132 -15.72 8.83 11.50
CA MET A 132 -15.34 9.84 12.49
C MET A 132 -16.52 10.40 13.29
N GLU A 133 -17.76 10.24 12.82
CA GLU A 133 -18.96 10.59 13.60
C GLU A 133 -19.18 9.67 14.80
N SER A 134 -18.76 8.39 14.71
CA SER A 134 -18.97 7.38 15.76
C SER A 134 -17.69 6.97 16.49
N ALA A 135 -16.53 7.03 15.81
CA ALA A 135 -15.24 6.60 16.34
C ALA A 135 -14.87 7.18 17.73
N PRO A 136 -15.10 8.48 18.03
CA PRO A 136 -14.80 9.03 19.35
C PRO A 136 -15.60 8.40 20.49
N THR A 137 -16.74 7.77 20.21
CA THR A 137 -17.55 7.06 21.22
C THR A 137 -17.18 5.58 21.32
N LEU A 138 -16.70 4.99 20.23
CA LEU A 138 -16.36 3.57 20.15
C LEU A 138 -14.94 3.28 20.66
N LEU A 139 -14.03 4.24 20.53
CA LEU A 139 -12.59 4.10 20.84
C LEU A 139 -12.17 4.75 22.16
N GLN A 140 -13.11 4.91 23.11
CA GLN A 140 -12.85 5.44 24.46
C GLN A 140 -12.22 4.42 25.40
#